data_AF-A0A7J8VKZ4-F1
#
_entry.id   AF-A0A7J8VKZ4-F1
#
_cell.length_a   1.000
_cell.length_b   1.000
_cell.length_c   1.000
_cell.angle_alpha   90.00
_cell.angle_beta   90.00
_cell.angle_gamma   90.00
#
_symmetry.space_group_name_H-M   'P 1'
#
loop_
_entity.id
_entity.type
_entity.pdbx_description
1 polymer ?
#
loop_
_entity_poly.entity_id
_entity_poly.type
_entity_poly.pdbx_seq_one_letter_code
_entity_poly.pdbx_strand_id
1 'polypeptide(L)'
;MCPAVIYPSLLQLQSGVTDSEDKQQKAACVERYRRREDEEYKQLTDIDFEREEECGICMETNSKMLLPNCNHTMCLKCYREWRSRSQSCPFCRDSLKRVNSGDLWVYTDSRDIIDMATVTRENLRRLFTYIDKLPLIIPDTIFDTYDSHLK
;
A
#
# COMPACT_ATOMS: atom_id res chain seq x y z
N MET A 1 -26.53 17.36 -72.10
CA MET A 1 -25.67 16.45 -71.33
C MET A 1 -24.95 17.29 -70.29
N CYS A 2 -25.27 17.12 -69.00
CA CYS A 2 -24.63 17.90 -67.93
C CYS A 2 -23.33 17.20 -67.49
N PRO A 3 -22.18 17.90 -67.42
CA PRO A 3 -20.94 17.30 -66.95
C PRO A 3 -21.07 16.95 -65.46
N ALA A 4 -20.68 15.72 -65.11
CA ALA A 4 -20.66 15.28 -63.73
C ALA A 4 -19.60 16.06 -62.95
N VAL A 5 -20.01 16.84 -61.95
CA VAL A 5 -19.10 17.50 -61.01
C VAL A 5 -18.71 16.47 -59.96
N ILE A 6 -17.51 15.90 -60.10
CA ILE A 6 -16.92 15.09 -59.03
C ILE A 6 -16.49 16.06 -57.92
N TYR A 7 -17.11 15.92 -56.75
CA TYR A 7 -16.80 16.76 -55.60
C TYR A 7 -15.32 16.59 -55.19
N PRO A 8 -14.55 17.65 -54.91
CA PRO A 8 -13.12 17.52 -54.58
C PRO A 8 -12.85 16.58 -53.39
N SER A 9 -13.78 16.46 -52.45
CA SER A 9 -13.72 15.48 -51.36
C SER A 9 -13.70 14.02 -51.82
N LEU A 10 -14.23 13.71 -53.01
CA LEU A 10 -14.16 12.37 -53.61
C LEU A 10 -12.82 12.07 -54.28
N LEU A 11 -12.02 13.09 -54.63
CA LEU A 11 -10.65 12.89 -55.13
C LEU A 11 -9.72 12.35 -54.03
N GLN A 12 -10.03 12.63 -52.76
CA GLN A 12 -9.30 12.10 -51.61
C GLN A 12 -9.58 10.60 -51.35
N LEU A 13 -10.64 10.03 -51.96
CA LEU A 13 -10.94 8.59 -51.93
C LEU A 13 -10.30 7.83 -53.10
N GLN A 14 -9.68 8.54 -54.06
CA GLN A 14 -9.17 7.94 -55.30
C GLN A 14 -7.89 7.13 -55.07
N SER A 15 -7.09 7.50 -54.07
CA SER A 15 -6.12 6.60 -53.45
C SER A 15 -6.87 5.79 -52.39
N GLY A 16 -7.23 4.55 -52.70
CA GLY A 16 -7.75 3.62 -51.69
C GLY A 16 -6.79 3.55 -50.51
N VAL A 17 -7.32 3.22 -49.32
CA VAL A 17 -6.51 3.04 -48.10
C VAL A 17 -5.34 2.12 -48.43
N THR A 18 -4.12 2.64 -48.30
CA THR A 18 -2.93 1.84 -48.56
C THR A 18 -2.81 0.75 -47.50
N ASP A 19 -2.20 -0.38 -47.84
CA ASP A 19 -1.92 -1.46 -46.88
C ASP A 19 -1.16 -0.96 -45.65
N SER A 20 -0.31 0.06 -45.81
CA SER A 20 0.37 0.77 -44.71
C SER A 20 -0.58 1.55 -43.80
N GLU A 21 -1.54 2.29 -44.36
CA GLU A 21 -2.52 3.06 -43.58
C GLU A 21 -3.52 2.15 -42.86
N ASP A 22 -3.98 1.08 -43.51
CA ASP A 22 -4.84 0.06 -42.89
C ASP A 22 -4.12 -0.64 -41.72
N LYS A 23 -2.85 -1.02 -41.90
CA LYS A 23 -2.01 -1.57 -40.83
C LYS A 23 -1.83 -0.59 -39.68
N GLN A 24 -1.61 0.69 -39.98
CA GLN A 24 -1.44 1.72 -38.96
C GLN A 24 -2.74 1.98 -38.18
N GLN A 25 -3.88 2.03 -38.87
CA GLN A 25 -5.20 2.17 -38.24
C GLN A 25 -5.54 0.95 -37.38
N LYS A 26 -5.27 -0.27 -37.86
CA LYS A 26 -5.43 -1.51 -37.08
C LYS A 26 -4.55 -1.50 -35.83
N ALA A 27 -3.27 -1.13 -35.95
CA ALA A 27 -2.36 -1.03 -34.82
C ALA A 27 -2.85 0.00 -33.79
N ALA A 28 -3.26 1.20 -34.24
CA ALA A 28 -3.79 2.24 -33.37
C ALA A 28 -5.10 1.82 -32.68
N CYS A 29 -5.96 1.08 -33.37
CA CYS A 29 -7.20 0.53 -32.83
C CYS A 29 -6.89 -0.48 -31.71
N VAL A 30 -6.03 -1.47 -31.99
CA VAL A 30 -5.60 -2.49 -31.02
C VAL A 30 -4.96 -1.85 -29.78
N GLU A 31 -4.07 -0.87 -29.97
CA GLU A 31 -3.43 -0.17 -28.87
C GLU A 31 -4.44 0.56 -27.97
N ARG A 32 -5.44 1.23 -28.56
CA ARG A 32 -6.51 1.90 -27.78
C ARG A 32 -7.35 0.91 -26.99
N TYR A 33 -7.68 -0.24 -27.56
CA TYR A 33 -8.41 -1.28 -26.84
C TYR A 33 -7.60 -1.85 -25.68
N ARG A 34 -6.32 -2.19 -25.91
CA ARG A 34 -5.41 -2.68 -24.86
C ARG A 34 -5.30 -1.69 -23.70
N ARG A 35 -5.08 -0.41 -24.00
CA ARG A 35 -5.01 0.63 -22.95
C ARG A 35 -6.29 0.73 -22.12
N ARG A 36 -7.46 0.61 -22.74
CA ARG A 36 -8.74 0.61 -22.03
C ARG A 36 -8.88 -0.62 -21.13
N GLU A 37 -8.52 -1.81 -21.62
CA GLU A 37 -8.53 -3.05 -20.84
C GLU A 37 -7.56 -2.95 -19.65
N ASP A 38 -6.36 -2.42 -19.86
CA ASP A 38 -5.35 -2.21 -18.81
C ASP A 38 -5.85 -1.21 -17.74
N GLU A 39 -6.51 -0.11 -18.15
CA GLU A 39 -7.10 0.89 -17.25
C GLU A 39 -8.27 0.32 -16.43
N GLU A 40 -9.14 -0.48 -17.05
CA GLU A 40 -10.25 -1.17 -16.39
C GLU A 40 -9.74 -2.21 -15.39
N TYR A 41 -8.75 -3.02 -15.78
CA TYR A 41 -8.11 -3.99 -14.90
C TYR A 41 -7.47 -3.30 -13.70
N LYS A 42 -6.79 -2.17 -13.91
CA LYS A 42 -6.20 -1.40 -12.82
C LYS A 42 -7.25 -0.85 -11.84
N GLN A 43 -8.36 -0.32 -12.35
CA GLN A 43 -9.45 0.16 -11.49
C GLN A 43 -10.06 -0.99 -10.66
N LEU A 44 -10.23 -2.17 -11.26
CA LEU A 44 -10.67 -3.36 -10.52
C LEU A 44 -9.69 -3.74 -9.41
N THR A 45 -8.38 -3.72 -9.69
CA THR A 45 -7.37 -4.02 -8.66
C THR A 45 -7.34 -2.99 -7.53
N ASP A 46 -7.55 -1.71 -7.85
CA ASP A 46 -7.58 -0.64 -6.84
C ASP A 46 -8.83 -0.78 -5.94
N ILE A 47 -10.00 -1.10 -6.52
CA ILE A 47 -11.25 -1.32 -5.77
C ILE A 47 -11.17 -2.58 -4.89
N ASP A 48 -10.63 -3.68 -5.41
CA ASP A 48 -10.48 -4.91 -4.63
C ASP A 48 -9.53 -4.70 -3.44
N PHE A 49 -8.50 -3.89 -3.62
CA PHE A 49 -7.56 -3.54 -2.56
C PHE A 49 -8.20 -2.71 -1.43
N GLU A 50 -9.00 -1.69 -1.78
CA GLU A 50 -9.77 -0.91 -0.80
C GLU A 50 -10.72 -1.81 -0.01
N ARG A 51 -11.42 -2.71 -0.70
CA ARG A 51 -12.35 -3.67 -0.06
C ARG A 51 -11.64 -4.64 0.88
N GLU A 52 -10.40 -5.03 0.55
CA GLU A 52 -9.58 -5.87 1.41
C GLU A 52 -9.11 -5.14 2.67
N GLU A 53 -8.92 -3.83 2.64
CA GLU A 53 -8.53 -3.04 3.82
C GLU A 53 -9.66 -2.85 4.83
N GLU A 54 -10.87 -2.73 4.33
CA GLU A 54 -12.04 -2.41 5.15
C GLU A 54 -12.43 -3.56 6.08
N CYS A 55 -13.01 -3.19 7.23
CA CYS A 55 -13.68 -4.17 8.07
C CYS A 55 -14.98 -4.63 7.39
N GLY A 56 -15.12 -5.93 7.12
CA GLY A 56 -16.33 -6.54 6.52
C GLY A 56 -17.61 -6.49 7.38
N ILE A 57 -17.68 -5.62 8.40
CA ILE A 57 -18.86 -5.38 9.24
C ILE A 57 -19.25 -3.90 9.17
N CYS A 58 -18.33 -2.96 9.44
CA CYS A 58 -18.61 -1.52 9.40
C CYS A 58 -18.21 -0.82 8.10
N MET A 59 -17.48 -1.49 7.20
CA MET A 59 -16.96 -0.93 5.95
C MET A 59 -16.07 0.31 6.15
N GLU A 60 -15.36 0.37 7.28
CA GLU A 60 -14.40 1.43 7.58
C GLU A 60 -12.97 0.87 7.49
N THR A 61 -12.03 1.71 7.03
CA THR A 61 -10.58 1.43 6.97
C THR A 61 -9.94 1.53 8.36
N ASN A 62 -10.24 0.54 9.20
CA ASN A 62 -9.67 0.41 10.54
C ASN A 62 -8.67 -0.74 10.61
N SER A 63 -7.69 -0.65 11.52
CA SER A 63 -6.84 -1.80 11.85
C SER A 63 -7.70 -3.01 12.23
N LYS A 64 -7.49 -4.10 11.51
CA LYS A 64 -8.23 -5.35 11.69
C LYS A 64 -7.53 -6.24 12.70
N MET A 65 -8.33 -7.06 13.38
CA MET A 65 -7.87 -8.09 14.31
C MET A 65 -8.22 -9.47 13.74
N LEU A 66 -7.30 -10.41 13.87
CA LEU A 66 -7.46 -11.82 13.53
C LEU A 66 -8.09 -12.59 14.70
N LEU A 67 -9.09 -13.41 14.40
CA LEU A 67 -9.65 -14.37 15.34
C LEU A 67 -8.82 -15.67 15.34
N PRO A 68 -8.30 -16.12 16.50
CA PRO A 68 -7.33 -17.24 16.55
C PRO A 68 -7.93 -18.60 16.17
N ASN A 69 -9.24 -18.78 16.30
CA ASN A 69 -9.89 -20.08 16.05
C ASN A 69 -10.26 -20.29 14.57
N CYS A 70 -10.43 -19.22 13.80
CA CYS A 70 -11.03 -19.28 12.47
C CYS A 70 -10.39 -18.30 11.46
N ASN A 71 -9.34 -17.59 11.84
CA ASN A 71 -8.54 -16.66 11.03
C ASN A 71 -9.31 -15.52 10.33
N HIS A 72 -10.60 -15.37 10.59
CA HIS A 72 -11.39 -14.26 10.09
C HIS A 72 -10.98 -12.95 10.75
N THR A 73 -11.13 -11.84 10.01
CA THR A 73 -10.69 -10.51 10.44
C THR A 73 -11.86 -9.54 10.58
N MET A 74 -11.79 -8.67 11.59
CA MET A 74 -12.70 -7.53 11.78
C MET A 74 -12.02 -6.47 12.64
N CYS A 75 -12.48 -5.22 12.61
CA CYS A 75 -11.93 -4.20 13.49
C CYS A 75 -12.27 -4.48 14.97
N LEU A 76 -11.45 -3.96 15.88
CA LEU A 76 -11.61 -4.18 17.32
C LEU A 76 -12.96 -3.68 17.86
N LYS A 77 -13.48 -2.58 17.29
CA LYS A 77 -14.80 -2.02 17.64
C LYS A 77 -15.91 -3.02 17.34
N CYS A 78 -15.99 -3.51 16.10
CA CYS A 78 -16.98 -4.50 15.69
C CYS A 78 -16.84 -5.81 16.46
N TYR A 79 -15.61 -6.25 16.76
CA TYR A 79 -15.40 -7.42 17.63
C TYR A 79 -16.05 -7.23 19.00
N ARG A 80 -15.80 -6.10 19.67
CA ARG A 80 -16.32 -5.83 21.02
C ARG A 80 -17.84 -5.75 21.04
N GLU A 81 -18.41 -5.03 20.08
CA GLU A 81 -19.87 -4.91 19.92
C GLU A 81 -20.50 -6.27 19.63
N TRP A 82 -19.94 -7.03 18.70
CA TRP A 82 -20.45 -8.36 18.36
C TRP A 82 -20.35 -9.34 19.53
N ARG A 83 -19.20 -9.36 20.22
CA ARG A 83 -18.92 -10.23 21.37
C ARG A 83 -19.88 -10.00 22.54
N SER A 84 -20.45 -8.80 22.66
CA SER A 84 -21.50 -8.50 23.65
C SER A 84 -22.84 -9.18 23.34
N ARG A 85 -23.09 -9.50 22.07
CA ARG A 85 -24.34 -10.10 21.58
C ARG A 85 -24.22 -11.59 21.30
N SER A 86 -23.07 -12.05 20.79
CA SER A 86 -22.82 -13.43 20.43
C SER A 86 -21.40 -13.88 20.78
N GLN A 87 -21.30 -15.16 21.12
CA GLN A 87 -20.04 -15.85 21.41
C GLN A 87 -19.55 -16.66 20.21
N SER A 88 -19.89 -16.26 18.99
CA SER A 88 -19.53 -16.93 17.76
C SER A 88 -18.91 -15.95 16.76
N CYS A 89 -18.08 -16.43 15.84
CA CYS A 89 -17.59 -15.64 14.74
C CYS A 89 -18.77 -15.17 13.85
N PRO A 90 -18.88 -13.88 13.49
CA PRO A 90 -19.96 -13.38 12.63
C PRO A 90 -19.90 -13.95 11.21
N PHE A 91 -18.74 -14.43 10.77
CA PHE A 91 -18.53 -14.93 9.41
C PHE A 91 -18.77 -16.43 9.28
N CYS A 92 -18.20 -17.24 10.18
CA CYS A 92 -18.26 -18.71 10.10
C CYS A 92 -18.98 -19.40 11.27
N ARG A 93 -19.41 -18.63 12.28
CA ARG A 93 -20.11 -19.13 13.48
C ARG A 93 -19.28 -20.01 14.43
N ASP A 94 -17.97 -20.13 14.21
CA ASP A 94 -17.07 -20.79 15.14
C ASP A 94 -17.10 -20.16 16.53
N SER A 95 -16.96 -20.98 17.58
CA SER A 95 -17.08 -20.55 18.97
C SER A 95 -15.92 -19.65 19.40
N LEU A 96 -16.27 -18.50 20.01
CA LEU A 96 -15.37 -17.51 20.61
C LEU A 96 -15.40 -17.53 22.16
N LYS A 97 -16.05 -18.53 22.77
CA LYS A 97 -16.21 -18.63 24.24
C LYS A 97 -14.88 -18.61 25.01
N ARG A 98 -13.78 -19.06 24.40
CA ARG A 98 -12.43 -19.12 24.99
C ARG A 98 -11.49 -18.02 24.47
N VAL A 99 -12.00 -17.08 23.69
CA VAL A 99 -11.23 -15.98 23.09
C VAL A 99 -11.52 -14.71 23.87
N ASN A 100 -10.48 -14.11 24.45
CA ASN A 100 -10.47 -12.81 25.09
C ASN A 100 -9.78 -11.77 24.20
N SER A 101 -9.84 -10.50 24.62
CA SER A 101 -9.18 -9.41 23.89
C SER A 101 -7.66 -9.55 23.78
N GLY A 102 -7.02 -10.24 24.73
CA GLY A 102 -5.58 -10.52 24.70
C GLY A 102 -5.17 -11.62 23.72
N ASP A 103 -6.15 -12.41 23.26
CA ASP A 103 -5.92 -13.50 22.30
C ASP A 103 -6.09 -13.03 20.84
N LEU A 104 -6.41 -11.74 20.64
CA LEU A 104 -6.59 -11.13 19.33
C LEU A 104 -5.25 -10.64 18.78
N TRP A 105 -4.99 -10.95 17.52
CA TRP A 105 -3.75 -10.57 16.85
C TRP A 105 -4.03 -9.44 15.88
N VAL A 106 -3.19 -8.41 15.85
CA VAL A 106 -3.30 -7.35 14.84
C VAL A 106 -3.02 -7.98 13.48
N TYR A 107 -3.93 -7.77 12.54
CA TYR A 107 -3.71 -8.15 11.14
C TYR A 107 -2.70 -7.18 10.52
N THR A 108 -1.56 -7.69 10.12
CA THR A 108 -0.53 -6.94 9.38
C THR A 108 -0.61 -7.28 7.90
N ASP A 109 -0.74 -6.28 7.05
CA ASP A 109 -0.66 -6.43 5.60
C ASP A 109 0.80 -6.40 5.13
N SER A 110 1.03 -6.83 3.90
CA SER A 110 2.28 -6.72 3.15
C SER A 110 2.91 -5.32 3.20
N ARG A 111 2.10 -4.25 3.28
CA ARG A 111 2.58 -2.86 3.43
C ARG A 111 3.12 -2.53 4.81
N ASP A 112 2.69 -3.24 5.84
CA ASP A 112 3.20 -3.06 7.20
C ASP A 112 4.60 -3.67 7.36
N ILE A 113 5.07 -4.43 6.36
CA ILE A 113 6.41 -5.01 6.31
C ILE A 113 7.41 -3.92 5.90
N ILE A 114 8.10 -3.34 6.88
CA ILE A 114 9.17 -2.37 6.64
C ILE A 114 10.44 -3.11 6.20
N ASP A 115 11.06 -2.65 5.11
CA ASP A 115 12.30 -3.24 4.61
C ASP A 115 13.48 -3.03 5.60
N MET A 116 14.40 -3.99 5.61
CA MET A 116 15.54 -3.96 6.53
C MET A 116 16.47 -2.76 6.35
N ALA A 117 16.56 -2.20 5.13
CA ALA A 117 17.40 -1.03 4.89
C ALA A 117 16.78 0.23 5.54
N THR A 118 15.46 0.40 5.44
CA THR A 118 14.72 1.46 6.12
C THR A 118 14.82 1.32 7.64
N VAL A 119 14.63 0.12 8.19
CA VAL A 119 14.81 -0.13 9.64
C VAL A 119 16.21 0.27 10.09
N THR A 120 17.24 -0.16 9.36
CA THR A 120 18.63 0.13 9.69
C THR A 120 18.91 1.64 9.67
N ARG A 121 18.43 2.34 8.63
CA ARG A 121 18.59 3.80 8.51
C ARG A 121 17.97 4.54 9.70
N GLU A 122 16.74 4.21 10.08
CA GLU A 122 16.08 4.88 11.20
C GLU A 122 16.73 4.55 12.55
N ASN A 123 17.20 3.31 12.73
CA ASN A 123 17.96 2.93 13.93
C ASN A 123 19.27 3.72 14.05
N LEU A 124 20.02 3.89 12.97
CA LEU A 124 21.23 4.71 12.96
C LEU A 124 20.92 6.17 13.32
N ARG A 125 19.86 6.76 12.74
CA ARG A 125 19.42 8.12 13.09
C ARG A 125 19.10 8.27 14.57
N ARG A 126 18.36 7.31 15.14
CA ARG A 126 18.04 7.30 16.58
C ARG A 126 19.29 7.17 17.44
N LEU A 127 20.24 6.34 17.03
CA LEU A 127 21.53 6.17 17.72
C LEU A 127 22.32 7.48 17.74
N PHE A 128 22.51 8.13 16.59
CA PHE A 128 23.22 9.40 16.54
C PHE A 128 22.53 10.48 17.37
N THR A 129 21.20 10.57 17.28
CA THR A 129 20.41 11.51 18.10
C THR A 129 20.57 11.25 19.60
N TYR A 130 20.67 9.97 20.01
CA TYR A 130 20.92 9.60 21.39
C TYR A 130 22.32 10.03 21.83
N ILE A 131 23.34 9.75 21.02
CA ILE A 131 24.73 10.15 21.28
C ILE A 131 24.84 11.66 21.46
N ASP A 132 24.21 12.46 20.59
CA ASP A 132 24.23 13.92 20.67
C ASP A 132 23.58 14.47 21.95
N LYS A 133 22.68 13.69 22.57
CA LYS A 133 22.01 14.05 23.82
C LYS A 133 22.74 13.56 25.07
N LEU A 134 23.83 12.81 24.93
CA LEU A 134 24.60 12.35 26.08
C LEU A 134 25.33 13.55 26.72
N PRO A 135 25.28 13.68 28.06
CA PRO A 135 26.05 14.71 28.74
C PRO A 135 27.54 14.50 28.51
N LEU A 136 28.25 15.58 28.20
CA LEU A 136 29.71 15.56 28.13
C LEU A 136 30.27 15.34 29.53
N ILE A 137 30.81 14.16 29.78
CA ILE A 137 31.57 13.87 31.00
C ILE A 137 33.01 14.29 30.71
N ILE A 138 33.39 15.49 31.15
CA ILE A 138 34.79 15.93 31.17
C ILE A 138 35.35 15.50 32.52
N PRO A 139 36.41 14.67 32.57
CA PRO A 139 37.05 14.31 33.83
C PRO A 139 37.68 15.55 34.48
N ASP A 140 37.22 15.89 35.68
CA ASP A 140 37.85 16.89 36.54
C ASP A 140 39.11 16.28 37.18
N THR A 141 40.26 16.32 36.51
CA THR A 141 41.62 16.15 37.08
C THR A 141 42.63 16.43 35.98
N ILE A 142 42.94 17.70 35.72
CA ILE A 142 43.99 18.50 36.36
C ILE A 142 45.38 18.02 35.93
N PHE A 143 46.00 18.82 35.07
CA PHE A 143 47.45 18.87 34.90
C PHE A 143 48.11 19.00 36.28
N ASP A 144 48.48 17.90 36.92
CA ASP A 144 49.43 17.96 38.02
C ASP A 144 50.79 18.32 37.41
N THR A 145 51.14 19.57 37.65
CA THR A 145 52.44 20.18 37.42
C THR A 145 53.55 19.22 37.80
N TYR A 146 54.48 18.99 36.86
CA TYR A 146 55.80 18.43 37.12
C TYR A 146 56.42 19.20 38.29
N ASP A 147 56.37 18.61 39.48
CA ASP A 147 56.95 19.20 40.67
C ASP A 147 58.47 19.20 40.49
N SER A 148 58.98 20.41 40.26
CA SER A 148 60.35 20.73 39.95
C SER A 148 60.99 21.29 41.21
N HIS A 149 61.26 20.41 42.16
CA HIS A 149 62.12 20.67 43.31
C HIS A 149 63.05 19.45 43.43
N LEU A 150 64.33 19.45 43.03
CA LEU A 150 65.42 20.40 43.31
C LEU A 150 65.43 20.88 44.76
N LYS A 151 65.74 19.96 45.69
CA LYS A 151 66.92 20.06 46.57
C LYS A 151 67.17 18.77 47.36
#